data_AF-A0A4Q2MDD8-F1
#
_entry.id   AF-A0A4Q2MDD8-F1
#
_cell.length_a   1.000
_cell.length_b   1.000
_cell.length_c   1.000
_cell.angle_alpha   90.00
_cell.angle_beta   90.00
_cell.angle_gamma   90.00
#
_symmetry.space_group_name_H-M   'P 1'
#
loop_
_entity.id
_entity.type
_entity.pdbx_description
1 polymer ?
#
loop_
_entity_poly.entity_id
_entity_poly.type
_entity_poly.pdbx_seq_one_letter_code
_entity_poly.pdbx_strand_id
1 'polypeptide(L)'
;MRRLRASALLVTVGLALGLTACSTGPSNSVQVTYEIDGAERTLTFSPDQITCTDDRVHGLAISNDPQGRFSIDIGGQRRGSVGAGGDDGLVLFEGTDLQLSASGNVLTVGESEGEVAVVADWKPGDDANVEPEDADRYPATISGSIECDAPVAVPTAQPEATSDPTVTGVSVRFTGDGISHTATFEPSDVSCDSRVTATGVQPHPGTLALDSSGRLQVSVVDDTGTTQFVATGVSATPESDGSYWLQNITGDVSYWEGETSGTLSPEDAVEASGTLSALIICP
;
A
#
# COMPACT_ATOMS: atom_id res chain seq x y z
N MET A 1 -6.52 -10.72 69.46
CA MET A 1 -5.95 -12.08 69.31
C MET A 1 -6.13 -12.45 67.83
N ARG A 2 -5.13 -12.28 66.94
CA ARG A 2 -4.11 -13.30 66.53
C ARG A 2 -4.79 -14.65 66.30
N ARG A 3 -5.02 -15.15 65.08
CA ARG A 3 -4.10 -15.77 64.08
C ARG A 3 -5.05 -16.54 63.10
N LEU A 4 -4.76 -16.95 61.86
CA LEU A 4 -3.55 -17.34 61.15
C LEU A 4 -3.85 -17.26 59.63
N ARG A 5 -2.83 -16.91 58.85
CA ARG A 5 -2.78 -16.90 57.39
C ARG A 5 -2.80 -18.34 56.84
N ALA A 6 -3.47 -18.56 55.71
CA ALA A 6 -3.21 -19.70 54.84
C ALA A 6 -2.77 -19.16 53.47
N SER A 7 -1.48 -19.29 53.20
CA SER A 7 -0.87 -19.03 51.90
C SER A 7 -1.11 -20.25 51.01
N ALA A 8 -1.76 -20.07 49.87
CA ALA A 8 -1.78 -21.05 48.80
C ALA A 8 -0.83 -20.57 47.69
N LEU A 9 0.30 -21.26 47.58
CA LEU A 9 1.30 -21.12 46.55
C LEU A 9 0.78 -21.83 45.29
N LEU A 10 0.40 -21.09 44.25
CA LEU A 10 0.01 -21.65 42.96
C LEU A 10 1.21 -21.55 42.01
N VAL A 11 1.80 -22.72 41.74
CA VAL A 11 2.85 -22.94 40.75
C VAL A 11 2.16 -23.03 39.39
N THR A 12 2.27 -21.99 38.57
CA THR A 12 1.82 -22.03 37.17
C THR A 12 2.97 -22.52 36.30
N VAL A 13 2.83 -23.76 35.81
CA VAL A 13 3.72 -24.39 34.85
C VAL A 13 3.56 -23.67 33.51
N GLY A 14 4.65 -23.11 32.99
CA GLY A 14 4.69 -22.53 31.65
C GLY A 14 4.60 -23.62 30.59
N LEU A 15 3.44 -23.72 29.93
CA LEU A 15 3.32 -24.41 28.64
C LEU A 15 3.85 -23.47 27.56
N ALA A 16 5.10 -23.66 27.17
CA ALA A 16 5.61 -23.12 25.92
C ALA A 16 5.03 -23.96 24.76
N LEU A 17 3.89 -23.52 24.23
CA LEU A 17 3.36 -24.02 22.97
C LEU A 17 4.30 -23.55 21.85
N GLY A 18 5.11 -24.47 21.34
CA GLY A 18 5.83 -24.26 20.09
C GLY A 18 4.80 -24.15 18.96
N LEU A 19 4.57 -22.91 18.51
CA LEU A 19 3.93 -22.61 17.24
C LEU A 19 4.81 -23.21 16.14
N THR A 20 4.50 -24.44 15.76
CA THR A 20 4.95 -25.01 14.50
C THR A 20 4.18 -24.26 13.43
N ALA A 21 4.85 -23.30 12.79
CA ALA A 21 4.35 -22.69 11.56
C ALA A 21 4.23 -23.82 10.52
N CYS A 22 3.02 -24.34 10.36
CA CYS A 22 2.67 -25.13 9.19
C CYS A 22 2.89 -24.21 7.98
N SER A 23 3.96 -24.43 7.22
CA SER A 23 4.01 -23.89 5.87
C SER A 23 3.00 -24.69 5.04
N THR A 24 1.75 -24.25 5.05
CA THR A 24 0.79 -24.61 4.02
C THR A 24 1.42 -24.20 2.69
N GLY A 25 1.61 -25.18 1.79
CA GLY A 25 1.92 -24.87 0.39
C GLY A 25 0.84 -23.95 -0.19
N PRO A 26 1.10 -23.31 -1.34
CA PRO A 26 0.12 -22.41 -1.95
C PRO A 26 -1.20 -23.15 -2.14
N SER A 27 -2.25 -22.68 -1.49
CA SER A 27 -3.62 -23.13 -1.73
C SER A 27 -4.22 -22.18 -2.75
N ASN A 28 -4.86 -22.70 -3.81
CA ASN A 28 -5.65 -21.89 -4.74
C ASN A 28 -6.97 -21.52 -4.09
N SER A 29 -6.92 -20.56 -3.17
CA SER A 29 -8.05 -20.19 -2.34
C SER A 29 -7.96 -18.74 -1.87
N VAL A 30 -9.07 -18.04 -1.96
CA VAL A 30 -9.30 -16.73 -1.36
C VAL A 30 -10.35 -16.87 -0.27
N GLN A 31 -10.10 -16.31 0.89
CA GLN A 31 -11.02 -16.30 2.03
C GLN A 31 -11.49 -14.88 2.28
N VAL A 32 -12.79 -14.72 2.48
CA VAL A 32 -13.42 -13.48 2.94
C VAL A 32 -14.03 -13.75 4.31
N THR A 33 -13.59 -13.01 5.32
CA THR A 33 -14.10 -13.10 6.69
C THR A 33 -14.92 -11.85 7.00
N TYR A 34 -16.10 -12.02 7.59
CA TYR A 34 -17.01 -10.94 7.95
C TYR A 34 -17.80 -11.30 9.19
N GLU A 35 -18.45 -10.33 9.83
CA GLU A 35 -19.25 -10.56 11.03
C GLU A 35 -20.71 -10.17 10.79
N ILE A 36 -21.64 -11.07 11.09
CA ILE A 36 -23.08 -10.81 11.14
C ILE A 36 -23.55 -11.04 12.57
N ASP A 37 -24.19 -10.04 13.18
CA ASP A 37 -24.76 -10.12 14.54
C ASP A 37 -23.77 -10.61 15.63
N GLY A 38 -22.49 -10.25 15.53
CA GLY A 38 -21.48 -10.68 16.50
C GLY A 38 -20.91 -12.08 16.25
N ALA A 39 -21.28 -12.74 15.15
CA ALA A 39 -20.77 -14.05 14.76
C ALA A 39 -19.90 -13.94 13.50
N GLU A 40 -18.63 -14.34 13.64
CA GLU A 40 -17.68 -14.42 12.53
C GLU A 40 -18.12 -15.49 11.52
N ARG A 41 -18.01 -15.14 10.24
CA ARG A 41 -18.31 -15.95 9.07
C ARG A 41 -17.12 -15.93 8.15
N THR A 42 -16.86 -17.05 7.47
CA THR A 42 -15.79 -17.15 6.48
C THR A 42 -16.31 -17.80 5.22
N LEU A 43 -16.28 -17.04 4.13
CA LEU A 43 -16.47 -17.55 2.78
C LEU A 43 -15.11 -17.99 2.23
N THR A 44 -14.94 -19.28 1.98
CA THR A 44 -13.73 -19.79 1.30
C THR A 44 -14.04 -20.05 -0.16
N PHE A 45 -13.44 -19.26 -1.04
CA PHE A 45 -13.57 -19.35 -2.48
C PHE A 45 -12.36 -20.09 -3.09
N SER A 46 -12.61 -21.20 -3.79
CA SER A 46 -11.56 -22.03 -4.39
C SER A 46 -11.78 -22.14 -5.91
N PRO A 47 -11.16 -21.27 -6.74
CA PRO A 47 -11.36 -21.29 -8.18
C PRO A 47 -10.80 -22.56 -8.83
N ASP A 48 -11.53 -23.11 -9.81
CA ASP A 48 -11.07 -24.19 -10.70
C ASP A 48 -10.58 -23.65 -12.06
N GLN A 49 -10.79 -22.36 -12.33
CA GLN A 49 -10.26 -21.66 -13.50
C GLN A 49 -9.62 -20.36 -13.04
N ILE A 50 -8.32 -20.20 -13.32
CA ILE A 50 -7.54 -19.02 -12.95
C ILE A 50 -6.90 -18.47 -14.23
N THR A 51 -6.93 -17.17 -14.39
CA THR A 51 -6.18 -16.46 -15.43
C THR A 51 -5.44 -15.31 -14.78
N CYS A 52 -4.13 -15.28 -15.00
CA CYS A 52 -3.25 -14.23 -14.52
C CYS A 52 -2.65 -13.46 -15.69
N THR A 53 -2.76 -12.15 -15.64
CA THR A 53 -2.09 -11.19 -16.53
C THR A 53 -1.17 -10.31 -15.70
N ASP A 54 -0.39 -9.44 -16.36
CA ASP A 54 0.54 -8.54 -15.68
C ASP A 54 -0.17 -7.52 -14.77
N ASP A 55 -1.44 -7.23 -15.04
CA ASP A 55 -2.24 -6.21 -14.38
C ASP A 55 -3.38 -6.76 -13.51
N ARG A 56 -3.75 -8.04 -13.68
CA ARG A 56 -4.94 -8.61 -13.03
C ARG A 56 -4.83 -10.12 -12.83
N VAL A 57 -5.35 -10.61 -11.71
CA VAL A 57 -5.69 -12.02 -11.52
C VAL A 57 -7.20 -12.15 -11.39
N HIS A 58 -7.80 -13.03 -12.18
CA HIS A 58 -9.21 -13.38 -12.00
C HIS A 58 -9.39 -14.88 -12.04
N GLY A 59 -10.47 -15.34 -11.45
CA GLY A 59 -10.84 -16.73 -11.57
C GLY A 59 -12.27 -17.01 -11.22
N LEU A 60 -12.68 -18.21 -11.60
CA LEU A 60 -14.03 -18.71 -11.53
C LEU A 60 -14.02 -20.02 -10.76
N ALA A 61 -15.04 -20.20 -9.93
CA ALA A 61 -15.41 -21.49 -9.36
C ALA A 61 -16.70 -21.92 -10.04
N ILE A 62 -16.59 -22.79 -11.05
CA ILE A 62 -17.75 -23.32 -11.78
C ILE A 62 -18.06 -24.73 -11.27
N SER A 63 -17.02 -25.57 -11.12
CA SER A 63 -17.18 -26.95 -10.67
C SER A 63 -17.04 -27.10 -9.15
N ASN A 64 -16.59 -26.04 -8.47
CA ASN A 64 -16.39 -26.01 -7.03
C ASN A 64 -17.53 -25.26 -6.34
N ASP A 65 -17.74 -25.58 -5.07
CA ASP A 65 -18.68 -24.92 -4.17
C ASP A 65 -17.88 -24.11 -3.14
N PRO A 66 -18.20 -22.83 -2.88
CA PRO A 66 -19.24 -22.03 -3.52
C PRO A 66 -18.92 -21.67 -4.98
N GLN A 67 -19.95 -21.63 -5.83
CA GLN A 67 -19.82 -21.11 -7.19
C GLN A 67 -19.70 -19.58 -7.17
N GLY A 68 -18.83 -19.04 -8.02
CA GLY A 68 -18.60 -17.60 -8.04
C GLY A 68 -17.41 -17.15 -8.87
N ARG A 69 -16.97 -15.92 -8.60
CA ARG A 69 -15.84 -15.27 -9.26
C ARG A 69 -15.03 -14.44 -8.27
N PHE A 70 -13.76 -14.25 -8.58
CA PHE A 70 -12.94 -13.21 -7.98
C PHE A 70 -12.17 -12.45 -9.04
N SER A 71 -11.78 -11.23 -8.71
CA SER A 71 -10.86 -10.41 -9.50
C SER A 71 -10.01 -9.57 -8.56
N ILE A 72 -8.71 -9.56 -8.78
CA ILE A 72 -7.71 -8.76 -8.08
C ILE A 72 -6.94 -7.97 -9.12
N ASP A 73 -7.05 -6.66 -9.10
CA ASP A 73 -6.17 -5.77 -9.84
C ASP A 73 -4.82 -5.70 -9.12
N ILE A 74 -3.73 -5.94 -9.84
CA ILE A 74 -2.37 -5.99 -9.29
C ILE A 74 -1.71 -4.60 -9.31
N GLY A 75 -2.07 -3.77 -10.29
CA GLY A 75 -1.62 -2.38 -10.43
C GLY A 75 -2.53 -1.34 -9.76
N GLY A 76 -2.02 -0.10 -9.63
CA GLY A 76 -2.80 1.04 -9.12
C GLY A 76 -3.27 0.87 -7.67
N GLN A 77 -4.56 1.14 -7.42
CA GLN A 77 -5.21 1.03 -6.09
C GLN A 77 -5.42 -0.41 -5.60
N ARG A 78 -4.93 -1.42 -6.32
CA ARG A 78 -4.99 -2.84 -5.94
C ARG A 78 -6.36 -3.26 -5.45
N ARG A 79 -7.37 -3.15 -6.32
CA ARG A 79 -8.76 -3.46 -5.98
C ARG A 79 -8.99 -4.98 -6.00
N GLY A 80 -9.68 -5.47 -4.99
CA GLY A 80 -10.19 -6.84 -4.92
C GLY A 80 -11.70 -6.90 -5.00
N SER A 81 -12.22 -7.94 -5.63
CA SER A 81 -13.63 -8.31 -5.55
C SER A 81 -13.77 -9.83 -5.49
N VAL A 82 -14.72 -10.29 -4.68
CA VAL A 82 -15.14 -11.70 -4.63
C VAL A 82 -16.66 -11.72 -4.64
N GLY A 83 -17.25 -12.52 -5.51
CA GLY A 83 -18.69 -12.73 -5.53
C GLY A 83 -18.99 -14.22 -5.60
N ALA A 84 -19.61 -14.76 -4.56
CA ALA A 84 -19.97 -16.17 -4.51
C ALA A 84 -21.28 -16.41 -3.76
N GLY A 85 -22.03 -17.41 -4.20
CA GLY A 85 -23.20 -17.89 -3.46
C GLY A 85 -22.76 -18.86 -2.37
N GLY A 86 -23.02 -18.53 -1.11
CA GLY A 86 -22.72 -19.37 0.04
C GLY A 86 -23.95 -19.65 0.89
N ASP A 87 -23.71 -20.19 2.10
CA ASP A 87 -24.78 -20.56 3.05
C ASP A 87 -25.61 -19.37 3.52
N ASP A 88 -25.01 -18.17 3.56
CA ASP A 88 -25.68 -16.93 3.97
C ASP A 88 -26.37 -16.21 2.78
N GLY A 89 -26.34 -16.79 1.58
CA GLY A 89 -26.85 -16.19 0.34
C GLY A 89 -25.72 -15.70 -0.58
N LEU A 90 -25.96 -14.63 -1.34
CA LEU A 90 -24.92 -14.05 -2.20
C LEU A 90 -24.03 -13.12 -1.38
N VAL A 91 -22.74 -13.43 -1.36
CA VAL A 91 -21.73 -12.61 -0.68
C VAL A 91 -20.88 -11.91 -1.74
N LEU A 92 -20.86 -10.58 -1.69
CA LEU A 92 -20.11 -9.72 -2.59
C LEU A 92 -19.10 -8.88 -1.80
N PHE A 93 -17.84 -9.29 -1.80
CA PHE A 93 -16.74 -8.52 -1.23
C PHE A 93 -16.22 -7.49 -2.24
N GLU A 94 -15.95 -6.27 -1.76
CA GLU A 94 -15.11 -5.29 -2.43
C GLU A 94 -14.10 -4.69 -1.44
N GLY A 95 -12.85 -4.51 -1.90
CA GLY A 95 -11.80 -3.86 -1.14
C GLY A 95 -10.81 -3.14 -2.04
N THR A 96 -10.15 -2.11 -1.51
CA THR A 96 -9.01 -1.42 -2.15
C THR A 96 -7.76 -1.63 -1.31
N ASP A 97 -6.61 -1.21 -1.85
CA ASP A 97 -5.34 -1.19 -1.13
C ASP A 97 -4.91 -2.57 -0.60
N LEU A 98 -5.20 -3.61 -1.38
CA LEU A 98 -4.89 -4.98 -0.99
C LEU A 98 -3.39 -5.15 -0.75
N GLN A 99 -3.06 -5.87 0.32
CA GLN A 99 -1.71 -6.27 0.66
C GLN A 99 -1.27 -7.41 -0.24
N LEU A 100 -0.75 -7.10 -1.41
CA LEU A 100 -0.29 -8.08 -2.39
C LEU A 100 1.21 -8.35 -2.27
N SER A 101 1.60 -9.62 -2.39
CA SER A 101 2.98 -10.05 -2.57
C SER A 101 3.04 -11.21 -3.57
N ALA A 102 4.16 -11.38 -4.26
CA ALA A 102 4.34 -12.51 -5.18
C ALA A 102 5.67 -13.23 -4.95
N SER A 103 5.66 -14.54 -5.16
CA SER A 103 6.84 -15.41 -5.10
C SER A 103 6.76 -16.45 -6.21
N GLY A 104 7.59 -16.28 -7.25
CA GLY A 104 7.50 -17.11 -8.45
C GLY A 104 6.15 -16.97 -9.12
N ASN A 105 5.40 -18.06 -9.24
CA ASN A 105 4.07 -18.11 -9.83
C ASN A 105 2.93 -17.99 -8.81
N VAL A 106 3.22 -17.67 -7.55
CA VAL A 106 2.21 -17.53 -6.50
C VAL A 106 1.98 -16.06 -6.18
N LEU A 107 0.73 -15.60 -6.33
CA LEU A 107 0.23 -14.35 -5.77
C LEU A 107 -0.35 -14.62 -4.37
N THR A 108 0.05 -13.82 -3.39
CA THR A 108 -0.48 -13.88 -2.02
C THR A 108 -1.20 -12.58 -1.70
N VAL A 109 -2.44 -12.70 -1.23
CA VAL A 109 -3.23 -11.63 -0.63
C VAL A 109 -3.07 -11.74 0.89
N GLY A 110 -2.33 -10.81 1.47
CA GLY A 110 -2.30 -10.61 2.91
C GLY A 110 -3.64 -10.12 3.43
N GLU A 111 -3.84 -10.20 4.74
CA GLU A 111 -5.07 -9.73 5.39
C GLU A 111 -5.31 -8.24 5.06
N SER A 112 -6.39 -7.97 4.33
CA SER A 112 -6.73 -6.64 3.82
C SER A 112 -8.19 -6.34 4.12
N GLU A 113 -8.49 -5.11 4.50
CA GLU A 113 -9.84 -4.68 4.86
C GLU A 113 -10.70 -4.42 3.60
N GLY A 114 -12.01 -4.49 3.78
CA GLY A 114 -13.00 -4.15 2.76
C GLY A 114 -14.41 -4.24 3.34
N GLU A 115 -15.39 -4.38 2.45
CA GLU A 115 -16.79 -4.52 2.81
C GLU A 115 -17.40 -5.71 2.06
N VAL A 116 -18.26 -6.47 2.73
CA VAL A 116 -19.17 -7.39 2.06
C VAL A 116 -20.58 -6.82 2.00
N ALA A 117 -21.23 -6.98 0.86
CA ALA A 117 -22.67 -6.90 0.73
C ALA A 117 -23.24 -8.32 0.69
N VAL A 118 -24.16 -8.63 1.60
CA VAL A 118 -24.79 -9.95 1.74
C VAL A 118 -26.26 -9.85 1.37
N VAL A 119 -26.67 -10.67 0.40
CA VAL A 119 -28.06 -10.79 -0.03
C VAL A 119 -28.60 -12.10 0.51
N ALA A 120 -29.34 -12.00 1.60
CA ALA A 120 -29.96 -13.15 2.23
C ALA A 120 -30.89 -13.88 1.25
N ASP A 121 -31.02 -15.20 1.43
CA ASP A 121 -31.91 -16.07 0.66
C ASP A 121 -31.64 -16.19 -0.86
N TRP A 122 -30.61 -15.52 -1.39
CA TRP A 122 -30.20 -15.67 -2.80
C TRP A 122 -29.73 -17.10 -3.10
N LYS A 123 -30.10 -17.62 -4.27
CA LYS A 123 -29.73 -18.97 -4.72
C LYS A 123 -29.12 -18.97 -6.12
N PRO A 124 -28.26 -19.96 -6.43
CA PRO A 124 -27.81 -20.18 -7.80
C PRO A 124 -28.99 -20.33 -8.77
N GLY A 125 -29.08 -19.39 -9.72
CA GLY A 125 -30.17 -19.29 -10.70
C GLY A 125 -31.07 -18.06 -10.53
N ASP A 126 -30.99 -17.38 -9.39
CA ASP A 126 -31.59 -16.06 -9.20
C ASP A 126 -30.79 -14.98 -9.98
N ASP A 127 -31.41 -13.82 -10.23
CA ASP A 127 -30.70 -12.72 -10.92
C ASP A 127 -29.48 -12.30 -10.10
N ALA A 128 -28.37 -12.06 -10.79
CA ALA A 128 -27.14 -11.56 -10.20
C ALA A 128 -27.14 -10.02 -10.09
N ASN A 129 -28.11 -9.35 -10.71
CA ASN A 129 -28.36 -7.93 -10.51
C ASN A 129 -29.10 -7.73 -9.19
N VAL A 130 -28.33 -7.43 -8.16
CA VAL A 130 -28.84 -7.13 -6.83
C VAL A 130 -29.02 -5.62 -6.73
N GLU A 131 -30.21 -5.17 -6.34
CA GLU A 131 -30.40 -3.75 -6.03
C GLU A 131 -29.67 -3.39 -4.73
N PRO A 132 -29.05 -2.20 -4.61
CA PRO A 132 -28.29 -1.83 -3.42
C PRO A 132 -29.09 -1.89 -2.10
N GLU A 133 -30.42 -1.90 -2.16
CA GLU A 133 -31.33 -1.99 -1.01
C GLU A 133 -31.62 -3.41 -0.53
N ASP A 134 -31.31 -4.43 -1.34
CA ASP A 134 -31.52 -5.85 -1.00
C ASP A 134 -30.32 -6.47 -0.26
N ALA A 135 -29.24 -5.70 -0.07
CA ALA A 135 -28.00 -6.18 0.51
C ALA A 135 -27.68 -5.47 1.83
N ASP A 136 -27.45 -6.26 2.87
CA ASP A 136 -26.89 -5.77 4.12
C ASP A 136 -25.35 -5.71 4.01
N ARG A 137 -24.76 -4.62 4.53
CA ARG A 137 -23.32 -4.35 4.41
C ARG A 137 -22.59 -4.56 5.73
N TYR A 138 -21.47 -5.26 5.67
CA TYR A 138 -20.64 -5.58 6.83
C TYR A 138 -19.16 -5.32 6.55
N PRO A 139 -18.39 -4.81 7.52
CA PRO A 139 -16.94 -4.80 7.44
C PRO A 139 -16.41 -6.23 7.25
N ALA A 140 -15.37 -6.36 6.43
CA ALA A 140 -14.80 -7.65 6.08
C ALA A 140 -13.29 -7.58 5.88
N THR A 141 -12.66 -8.75 5.89
CA THR A 141 -11.26 -8.92 5.50
C THR A 141 -11.12 -9.99 4.43
N ILE A 142 -10.14 -9.82 3.54
CA ILE A 142 -9.78 -10.79 2.51
C ILE A 142 -8.34 -11.26 2.72
N SER A 143 -8.09 -12.55 2.48
CA SER A 143 -6.74 -13.13 2.47
C SER A 143 -6.69 -14.38 1.59
N GLY A 144 -5.50 -14.82 1.19
CA GLY A 144 -5.34 -16.08 0.48
C GLY A 144 -4.14 -16.13 -0.44
N SER A 145 -4.10 -17.16 -1.28
CA SER A 145 -3.09 -17.33 -2.31
C SER A 145 -3.69 -17.87 -3.60
N ILE A 146 -3.05 -17.53 -4.72
CA ILE A 146 -3.43 -18.00 -6.05
C ILE A 146 -2.15 -18.36 -6.80
N GLU A 147 -2.11 -19.57 -7.33
CA GLU A 147 -1.09 -20.05 -8.23
C GLU A 147 -1.47 -19.72 -9.68
N CYS A 148 -0.53 -19.14 -10.40
CA CYS A 148 -0.62 -18.78 -11.81
C CYS A 148 0.22 -19.73 -12.67
N ASP A 149 -0.07 -19.77 -13.97
CA ASP A 149 0.68 -20.58 -14.92
C ASP A 149 2.08 -20.02 -15.23
N ALA A 150 2.29 -18.73 -14.97
CA ALA A 150 3.54 -18.00 -15.18
C ALA A 150 3.90 -17.17 -13.94
N PRO A 151 5.17 -16.75 -13.81
CA PRO A 151 5.57 -15.87 -12.72
C PRO A 151 4.72 -14.59 -12.67
N VAL A 152 4.34 -14.18 -11.46
CA VAL A 152 3.56 -12.97 -11.21
C VAL A 152 4.47 -11.91 -10.64
N ALA A 153 4.39 -10.69 -11.18
CA ALA A 153 5.00 -9.52 -10.58
C ALA A 153 3.90 -8.70 -9.89
N VAL A 154 4.13 -8.34 -8.62
CA VAL A 154 3.32 -7.34 -7.94
C VAL A 154 4.13 -6.04 -7.96
N PRO A 155 3.72 -5.03 -8.74
CA PRO A 155 4.35 -3.72 -8.66
C PRO A 155 4.21 -3.20 -7.23
N THR A 156 5.23 -2.53 -6.71
CA THR A 156 5.12 -1.82 -5.43
C THR A 156 3.85 -0.96 -5.43
N ALA A 157 3.10 -0.95 -4.32
CA ALA A 157 1.83 -0.24 -4.25
C ALA A 157 2.08 1.20 -4.68
N GLN A 158 1.44 1.61 -5.77
CA GLN A 158 1.39 3.02 -6.10
C GLN A 158 0.56 3.65 -4.98
N PRO A 159 1.11 4.57 -4.17
CA PRO A 159 0.38 5.16 -3.06
C PRO A 159 -0.90 5.76 -3.63
N GLU A 160 -2.00 5.59 -2.90
CA GLU A 160 -3.28 6.17 -3.27
C GLU A 160 -3.03 7.58 -3.79
N ALA A 161 -3.49 7.83 -5.02
CA ALA A 161 -3.53 9.16 -5.56
C ALA A 161 -4.50 9.95 -4.66
N THR A 162 -3.97 10.53 -3.59
CA THR A 162 -4.65 11.60 -2.85
C THR A 162 -5.06 12.59 -3.90
N SER A 163 -6.36 12.78 -4.05
CA SER A 163 -6.96 13.69 -5.02
C SER A 163 -6.14 14.98 -5.14
N ASP A 164 -5.43 15.07 -6.26
CA ASP A 164 -4.75 16.22 -6.89
C ASP A 164 -3.37 16.69 -6.34
N PRO A 165 -2.36 16.96 -7.20
CA PRO A 165 -2.19 16.60 -8.61
C PRO A 165 -1.24 15.40 -8.79
N THR A 166 -1.25 14.82 -9.99
CA THR A 166 -0.10 14.10 -10.57
C THR A 166 1.21 14.66 -10.01
N VAL A 167 1.93 13.87 -9.22
CA VAL A 167 3.32 14.20 -8.89
C VAL A 167 4.12 13.96 -10.17
N THR A 168 4.11 14.96 -11.05
CA THR A 168 5.06 15.06 -12.16
C THR A 168 6.32 15.69 -11.55
N GLY A 169 7.16 14.88 -10.90
CA GLY A 169 8.47 15.32 -10.42
C GLY A 169 8.72 15.17 -8.91
N VAL A 170 9.34 16.17 -8.31
CA VAL A 170 9.82 16.17 -6.92
C VAL A 170 9.01 17.16 -6.08
N SER A 171 8.56 16.72 -4.90
CA SER A 171 7.79 17.55 -3.95
C SER A 171 8.37 17.43 -2.54
N VAL A 172 8.54 18.56 -1.87
CA VAL A 172 8.92 18.66 -0.45
C VAL A 172 7.81 19.39 0.31
N ARG A 173 7.22 18.72 1.30
CA ARG A 173 6.20 19.28 2.19
C ARG A 173 6.76 19.48 3.59
N PHE A 174 6.61 20.66 4.15
CA PHE A 174 7.10 20.98 5.50
C PHE A 174 6.24 22.05 6.16
N THR A 175 6.44 22.25 7.47
CA THR A 175 5.80 23.33 8.22
C THR A 175 6.88 24.22 8.82
N GLY A 176 7.01 25.44 8.29
CA GLY A 176 7.91 26.49 8.80
C GLY A 176 7.09 27.59 9.47
N ASP A 177 7.48 28.03 10.66
CA ASP A 177 6.78 29.07 11.44
C ASP A 177 5.26 28.86 11.60
N GLY A 178 4.82 27.60 11.64
CA GLY A 178 3.41 27.22 11.76
C GLY A 178 2.61 27.31 10.46
N ILE A 179 3.25 27.63 9.32
CA ILE A 179 2.67 27.67 7.99
C ILE A 179 3.10 26.43 7.21
N SER A 180 2.16 25.80 6.51
CA SER A 180 2.49 24.66 5.63
C SER A 180 2.99 25.16 4.28
N HIS A 181 4.16 24.65 3.88
CA HIS A 181 4.80 24.94 2.61
C HIS A 181 4.90 23.67 1.76
N THR A 182 4.86 23.85 0.44
CA THR A 182 5.10 22.79 -0.53
C THR A 182 5.96 23.33 -1.66
N ALA A 183 7.22 22.87 -1.73
CA ALA A 183 8.15 23.23 -2.79
C ALA A 183 8.19 22.09 -3.83
N THR A 184 8.10 22.43 -5.11
CA THR A 184 8.05 21.44 -6.21
C THR A 184 8.94 21.82 -7.37
N PHE A 185 9.50 20.81 -8.06
CA PHE A 185 10.07 21.00 -9.39
C PHE A 185 9.84 19.78 -10.28
N GLU A 186 9.81 20.00 -11.59
CA GLU A 186 9.70 18.96 -12.59
C GLU A 186 11.09 18.62 -13.16
N PRO A 187 11.58 17.38 -13.02
CA PRO A 187 12.83 16.94 -13.63
C PRO A 187 12.81 17.07 -15.15
N SER A 188 13.84 17.69 -15.70
CA SER A 188 14.08 17.85 -17.15
C SER A 188 15.34 17.14 -17.64
N ASP A 189 16.30 16.89 -16.74
CA ASP A 189 17.52 16.12 -17.00
C ASP A 189 17.73 15.15 -15.83
N VAL A 190 17.87 13.85 -16.15
CA VAL A 190 17.89 12.74 -15.19
C VAL A 190 19.02 11.79 -15.55
N SER A 191 19.79 11.38 -14.53
CA SER A 191 20.84 10.35 -14.64
C SER A 191 20.72 9.37 -13.48
N CYS A 192 20.80 8.07 -13.79
CA CYS A 192 20.56 6.98 -12.84
C CYS A 192 21.67 5.91 -12.80
N ASP A 193 22.83 6.16 -13.43
CA ASP A 193 23.85 5.12 -13.64
C ASP A 193 24.44 4.56 -12.34
N SER A 194 24.92 5.44 -11.46
CA SER A 194 25.58 5.07 -10.19
C SER A 194 25.05 5.86 -9.00
N ARG A 195 24.28 6.90 -9.27
CA ARG A 195 23.58 7.81 -8.37
C ARG A 195 22.34 8.28 -9.09
N VAL A 196 21.30 8.62 -8.35
CA VAL A 196 20.10 9.22 -8.95
C VAL A 196 20.25 10.73 -8.84
N THR A 197 20.36 11.40 -9.98
CA THR A 197 20.37 12.85 -10.04
C THR A 197 19.29 13.33 -10.98
N ALA A 198 18.57 14.36 -10.57
CA ALA A 198 17.56 15.02 -11.38
C ALA A 198 17.71 16.53 -11.27
N THR A 199 17.55 17.23 -12.40
CA THR A 199 17.52 18.70 -12.42
C THR A 199 16.30 19.20 -13.17
N GLY A 200 15.58 20.12 -12.54
CA GLY A 200 14.50 20.88 -13.14
C GLY A 200 14.96 22.27 -13.50
N VAL A 201 14.45 22.78 -14.62
CA VAL A 201 14.59 24.17 -15.02
C VAL A 201 13.27 24.91 -14.77
N GLN A 202 13.14 26.14 -15.29
CA GLN A 202 11.96 27.00 -15.12
C GLN A 202 10.61 26.26 -15.26
N PRO A 203 9.56 26.66 -14.52
CA PRO A 203 9.49 27.87 -13.68
C PRO A 203 10.14 27.73 -12.29
N HIS A 204 10.28 26.51 -11.77
CA HIS A 204 10.84 26.25 -10.43
C HIS A 204 12.12 25.43 -10.58
N PRO A 205 13.31 26.06 -10.69
CA PRO A 205 14.54 25.31 -10.81
C PRO A 205 14.80 24.50 -9.55
N GLY A 206 15.28 23.26 -9.74
CA GLY A 206 15.52 22.36 -8.63
C GLY A 206 16.54 21.29 -8.95
N THR A 207 17.10 20.71 -7.90
CA THR A 207 18.06 19.61 -7.98
C THR A 207 17.68 18.54 -6.97
N LEU A 208 17.85 17.29 -7.38
CA LEU A 208 17.79 16.13 -6.49
C LEU A 208 19.05 15.30 -6.72
N ALA A 209 19.67 14.87 -5.63
CA ALA A 209 20.80 13.96 -5.65
C ALA A 209 20.63 12.92 -4.55
N LEU A 210 20.56 11.64 -4.95
CA LEU A 210 20.67 10.49 -4.07
C LEU A 210 21.99 9.78 -4.35
N ASP A 211 22.88 9.77 -3.37
CA ASP A 211 24.15 9.07 -3.48
C ASP A 211 24.07 7.61 -3.01
N SER A 212 25.13 6.86 -3.29
CA SER A 212 25.24 5.44 -2.94
C SER A 212 25.31 5.16 -1.43
N SER A 213 25.48 6.19 -0.60
CA SER A 213 25.43 6.06 0.87
C SER A 213 24.01 6.19 1.43
N GLY A 214 23.03 6.44 0.57
CA GLY A 214 21.65 6.71 0.96
C GLY A 214 21.45 8.12 1.49
N ARG A 215 22.33 9.06 1.14
CA ARG A 215 22.13 10.47 1.42
C ARG A 215 21.34 11.10 0.28
N LEU A 216 20.17 11.64 0.61
CA LEU A 216 19.31 12.38 -0.29
C LEU A 216 19.44 13.88 0.00
N GLN A 217 19.71 14.65 -1.05
CA GLN A 217 19.76 16.10 -1.01
C GLN A 217 18.85 16.65 -2.10
N VAL A 218 17.99 17.58 -1.73
CA VAL A 218 17.12 18.29 -2.66
C VAL A 218 17.21 19.78 -2.41
N SER A 219 17.24 20.56 -3.50
CA SER A 219 17.09 22.00 -3.47
C SER A 219 16.04 22.41 -4.48
N VAL A 220 15.11 23.25 -4.06
CA VAL A 220 14.04 23.81 -4.90
C VAL A 220 14.03 25.30 -4.73
N VAL A 221 13.92 26.04 -5.82
CA VAL A 221 13.68 27.48 -5.79
C VAL A 221 12.33 27.72 -6.45
N ASP A 222 11.44 28.39 -5.73
CA ASP A 222 10.13 28.78 -6.21
C ASP A 222 9.83 30.25 -5.89
N ASP A 223 8.59 30.67 -6.14
CA ASP A 223 8.16 32.07 -5.92
C ASP A 223 8.16 32.46 -4.43
N THR A 224 8.18 31.48 -3.51
CA THR A 224 8.15 31.70 -2.07
C THR A 224 9.55 31.77 -1.46
N GLY A 225 10.54 31.14 -2.09
CA GLY A 225 11.93 31.20 -1.64
C GLY A 225 12.76 30.01 -2.10
N THR A 226 13.80 29.70 -1.32
CA THR A 226 14.63 28.51 -1.54
C THR A 226 14.38 27.49 -0.44
N THR A 227 14.12 26.24 -0.82
CA THR A 227 14.03 25.09 0.08
C THR A 227 15.22 24.18 -0.13
N GLN A 228 15.87 23.76 0.95
CA GLN A 228 16.79 22.63 0.97
C GLN A 228 16.22 21.52 1.85
N PHE A 229 16.27 20.29 1.37
CA PHE A 229 15.85 19.10 2.09
C PHE A 229 17.01 18.11 2.12
N VAL A 230 17.30 17.56 3.30
CA VAL A 230 18.34 16.55 3.48
C VAL A 230 17.79 15.38 4.28
N ALA A 231 18.00 14.17 3.75
CA ALA A 231 17.73 12.92 4.47
C ALA A 231 18.92 11.97 4.36
N THR A 232 19.06 11.08 5.34
CA THR A 232 20.12 10.05 5.37
C THR A 232 19.51 8.67 5.60
N GLY A 233 20.20 7.61 5.18
CA GLY A 233 19.69 6.25 5.27
C GLY A 233 18.55 5.94 4.29
N VAL A 234 18.39 6.76 3.24
CA VAL A 234 17.38 6.56 2.20
C VAL A 234 17.82 5.38 1.33
N SER A 235 17.04 4.30 1.37
CA SER A 235 17.19 3.19 0.42
C SER A 235 16.25 3.42 -0.76
N ALA A 236 16.78 3.50 -1.97
CA ALA A 236 15.98 3.51 -3.18
C ALA A 236 16.41 2.33 -4.07
N THR A 237 15.46 1.45 -4.34
CA THR A 237 15.65 0.36 -5.30
C THR A 237 14.93 0.78 -6.59
N PRO A 238 15.57 0.68 -7.77
CA PRO A 238 14.88 0.98 -9.01
C PRO A 238 13.72 0.01 -9.22
N GLU A 239 12.64 0.53 -9.79
CA GLU A 239 11.51 -0.25 -10.26
C GLU A 239 11.90 -1.09 -11.49
N SER A 240 11.03 -2.01 -11.91
CA SER A 240 11.30 -2.90 -13.05
C SER A 240 11.48 -2.16 -14.38
N ASP A 241 10.91 -0.96 -14.49
CA ASP A 241 11.06 -0.06 -15.63
C ASP A 241 12.31 0.84 -15.51
N GLY A 242 13.08 0.70 -14.43
CA GLY A 242 14.27 1.49 -14.14
C GLY A 242 14.00 2.82 -13.45
N SER A 243 12.73 3.18 -13.20
CA SER A 243 12.37 4.41 -12.48
C SER A 243 12.65 4.30 -10.97
N TYR A 244 12.71 5.43 -10.29
CA TYR A 244 12.83 5.47 -8.83
C TYR A 244 11.64 6.19 -8.22
N TRP A 245 10.96 5.51 -7.32
CA TRP A 245 9.92 6.10 -6.49
C TRP A 245 10.43 6.32 -5.06
N LEU A 246 10.57 7.59 -4.67
CA LEU A 246 10.89 8.01 -3.31
C LEU A 246 9.59 8.49 -2.64
N GLN A 247 9.19 7.90 -1.51
CA GLN A 247 7.92 8.22 -0.83
C GLN A 247 8.13 8.57 0.61
N ASN A 248 7.45 9.64 1.05
CA ASN A 248 7.34 10.02 2.45
C ASN A 248 8.69 9.99 3.19
N ILE A 249 9.76 10.38 2.49
CA ILE A 249 11.09 10.42 3.07
C ILE A 249 11.12 11.58 4.05
N THR A 250 11.28 11.26 5.33
CA THR A 250 11.44 12.28 6.37
C THR A 250 12.86 12.81 6.36
N GLY A 251 13.01 14.12 6.46
CA GLY A 251 14.31 14.78 6.50
C GLY A 251 14.24 16.18 7.11
N ASP A 252 15.42 16.76 7.26
CA ASP A 252 15.61 18.12 7.73
C ASP A 252 15.39 19.08 6.57
N VAL A 253 14.71 20.20 6.84
CA VAL A 253 14.42 21.26 5.87
C VAL A 253 14.99 22.57 6.35
N SER A 254 15.77 23.23 5.50
CA SER A 254 16.17 24.62 5.64
C SER A 254 15.45 25.45 4.58
N TYR A 255 14.71 26.47 5.00
CA TYR A 255 13.90 27.31 4.10
C TYR A 255 14.27 28.79 4.25
N TRP A 256 14.55 29.44 3.12
CA TRP A 256 14.86 30.88 3.05
C TRP A 256 13.72 31.61 2.34
N GLU A 257 12.86 32.28 3.11
CA GLU A 257 11.71 32.99 2.58
C GLU A 257 12.12 34.21 1.75
N GLY A 258 11.59 34.33 0.54
CA GLY A 258 11.85 35.44 -0.39
C GLY A 258 13.24 35.44 -1.04
N GLU A 259 14.14 34.53 -0.66
CA GLU A 259 15.47 34.40 -1.25
C GLU A 259 15.46 33.41 -2.40
N THR A 260 15.49 33.91 -3.63
CA THR A 260 15.47 33.10 -4.86
C THR A 260 16.80 33.11 -5.63
N SER A 261 17.80 33.85 -5.13
CA SER A 261 19.15 33.91 -5.72
C SER A 261 20.17 34.45 -4.71
N GLY A 262 21.45 34.09 -4.91
CA GLY A 262 22.56 34.58 -4.07
C GLY A 262 23.15 33.51 -3.15
N THR A 263 24.02 33.95 -2.24
CA THR A 263 24.56 33.08 -1.19
C THR A 263 23.57 33.03 -0.03
N LEU A 264 22.96 31.86 0.19
CA LEU A 264 22.04 31.63 1.30
C LEU A 264 22.81 31.55 2.62
N SER A 265 22.50 32.44 3.57
CA SER A 265 23.14 32.45 4.88
C SER A 265 22.46 31.43 5.80
N PRO A 266 23.18 30.48 6.42
CA PRO A 266 22.56 29.47 7.28
C PRO A 266 21.79 30.06 8.46
N GLU A 267 22.19 31.22 8.99
CA GLU A 267 21.50 31.89 10.09
C GLU A 267 20.11 32.46 9.74
N ASP A 268 19.84 32.66 8.45
CA ASP A 268 18.57 33.22 7.95
C ASP A 268 17.57 32.11 7.57
N ALA A 269 17.97 30.84 7.70
CA ALA A 269 17.14 29.70 7.39
C ALA A 269 16.10 29.43 8.50
N VAL A 270 14.85 29.21 8.09
CA VAL A 270 13.84 28.56 8.92
C VAL A 270 14.09 27.05 8.88
N GLU A 271 14.52 26.51 10.02
CA GLU A 271 14.74 25.08 10.20
C GLU A 271 13.43 24.37 10.54
N ALA A 272 13.12 23.32 9.78
CA ALA A 272 11.91 22.52 9.93
C ALA A 272 12.20 21.03 9.67
N SER A 273 11.19 20.20 9.92
CA SER A 273 11.16 18.82 9.40
C SER A 273 10.13 18.75 8.29
N GLY A 274 10.42 17.92 7.29
CA GLY A 274 9.56 17.76 6.13
C GLY A 274 9.50 16.33 5.62
N THR A 275 8.65 16.14 4.63
CA THR A 275 8.51 14.90 3.89
C THR A 275 8.76 15.16 2.41
N LEU A 276 9.54 14.29 1.78
CA LEU A 276 9.80 14.31 0.35
C LEU A 276 9.09 13.14 -0.33
N SER A 277 8.46 13.43 -1.46
CA SER A 277 7.99 12.43 -2.42
C SER A 277 8.46 12.80 -3.82
N ALA A 278 8.95 11.83 -4.58
CA ALA A 278 9.46 12.01 -5.93
C ALA A 278 9.26 10.77 -6.80
N LEU A 279 8.89 11.00 -8.05
CA LEU A 279 8.96 9.99 -9.13
C LEU A 279 10.05 10.42 -10.12
N ILE A 280 11.09 9.62 -10.25
CA ILE A 280 12.22 9.87 -11.17
C ILE A 280 12.20 8.81 -12.26
N ILE A 281 11.89 9.24 -13.48
CA ILE A 281 11.90 8.36 -14.67
C ILE A 281 13.31 8.41 -15.26
N CYS A 282 13.99 7.26 -15.26
CA CYS A 282 15.33 7.14 -15.84
C CYS A 282 15.22 6.89 -17.35
N PRO A 283 16.02 7.58 -18.19
CA PRO A 283 16.04 7.39 -19.64
C PRO A 283 16.75 6.09 -20.07
#